data_AF-A0A399RFP6-F1
#
_entry.id   AF-A0A399RFP6-F1
#
_cell.length_a   1.000
_cell.length_b   1.000
_cell.length_c   1.000
_cell.angle_alpha   90.00
_cell.angle_beta   90.00
_cell.angle_gamma   90.00
#
_symmetry.space_group_name_H-M   'P 1'
#
loop_
_entity.id
_entity.type
_entity.pdbx_description
1 polymer ?
#
loop_
_entity_poly.entity_id
_entity_poly.type
_entity_poly.pdbx_seq_one_letter_code
_entity_poly.pdbx_strand_id
1 'polypeptide(L)'
;MTIALFIAAALFGLSLLLFFGPQIVAYGKAGLRDALDRSEAKIIASGLVTAMALLLFAPLVGSGLISDGETGQVVATTLTGLLLG
;
A
#
# COMPACT_ATOMS: atom_id res chain seq x y z
N MET A 1 1.43 2.81 14.54
CA MET A 1 1.19 3.12 13.10
C MET A 1 2.12 2.34 12.17
N THR A 2 3.42 2.21 12.46
CA THR A 2 4.36 1.42 11.64
C THR A 2 3.95 -0.03 11.39
N ILE A 3 3.47 -0.75 12.43
CA ILE A 3 2.98 -2.13 12.28
C ILE A 3 1.82 -2.23 11.28
N ALA A 4 0.89 -1.26 11.28
CA ALA A 4 -0.24 -1.25 10.35
C ALA A 4 0.20 -1.03 8.90
N LEU A 5 1.24 -0.21 8.67
CA LEU A 5 1.87 -0.04 7.37
C LEU A 5 2.51 -1.35 6.86
N PHE A 6 3.21 -2.08 7.73
CA PHE A 6 3.77 -3.38 7.37
C PHE A 6 2.68 -4.42 7.05
N ILE A 7 1.60 -4.45 7.83
CA ILE A 7 0.44 -5.31 7.55
C ILE A 7 -0.19 -4.93 6.21
N ALA A 8 -0.39 -3.62 5.94
CA ALA A 8 -0.94 -3.16 4.68
C ALA A 8 -0.05 -3.55 3.48
N ALA A 9 1.28 -3.41 3.60
CA ALA A 9 2.22 -3.85 2.58
C ALA A 9 2.19 -5.37 2.36
N ALA A 10 2.06 -6.16 3.43
CA ALA A 10 1.95 -7.62 3.35
C ALA A 10 0.65 -8.05 2.67
N LEU A 11 -0.49 -7.44 3.04
CA LEU A 11 -1.79 -7.70 2.41
C LEU A 11 -1.80 -7.28 0.94
N PHE A 12 -1.14 -6.17 0.61
CA PHE A 12 -0.96 -5.72 -0.76
C PHE A 12 -0.17 -6.76 -1.59
N GLY A 13 0.99 -7.19 -1.10
CA GLY A 13 1.79 -8.24 -1.74
C GLY A 13 1.04 -9.57 -1.87
N LEU A 14 0.27 -9.95 -0.86
CA LEU A 14 -0.58 -11.14 -0.90
C LEU A 14 -1.65 -11.04 -1.99
N SER A 15 -2.28 -9.85 -2.16
CA SER A 15 -3.28 -9.65 -3.20
C SER A 15 -2.69 -9.78 -4.62
N LEU A 16 -1.48 -9.27 -4.85
CA LEU A 16 -0.74 -9.47 -6.09
C LEU A 16 -0.45 -10.95 -6.34
N LEU A 17 0.00 -11.66 -5.30
CA LEU A 17 0.32 -13.07 -5.38
C LEU A 17 -0.92 -13.92 -5.69
N LEU A 18 -2.06 -13.65 -5.04
CA LEU A 18 -3.28 -14.42 -5.26
C LEU A 18 -3.87 -14.17 -6.64
N PHE A 19 -3.80 -12.93 -7.15
CA PHE A 19 -4.40 -12.58 -8.43
C PHE A 19 -3.51 -12.95 -9.63
N PHE A 20 -2.22 -12.63 -9.57
CA PHE A 20 -1.28 -12.85 -10.68
C PHE A 20 -0.39 -14.09 -10.50
N GLY A 21 -0.23 -14.60 -9.27
CA GLY A 21 0.63 -15.76 -9.00
C GLY A 21 0.20 -17.03 -9.74
N PRO A 22 -1.07 -17.45 -9.72
CA PRO A 22 -1.52 -18.63 -10.46
C PRO A 22 -1.27 -18.52 -11.97
N GLN A 23 -1.49 -17.33 -12.55
CA GLN A 23 -1.23 -17.05 -13.97
C GLN A 23 0.26 -17.19 -14.31
N ILE A 24 1.14 -16.69 -13.44
CA ILE A 24 2.59 -16.79 -13.60
C ILE A 24 3.08 -18.24 -13.46
N VAL A 25 2.57 -18.99 -12.48
CA VAL A 25 3.01 -20.37 -12.22
C VAL A 25 2.53 -21.33 -13.32
N ALA A 26 1.27 -21.22 -13.74
CA ALA A 26 0.68 -22.14 -14.70
C ALA A 26 1.14 -21.88 -16.15
N TYR A 27 1.28 -20.61 -16.52
CA TYR A 27 1.44 -20.19 -17.92
C TYR A 27 2.66 -19.28 -18.16
N GLY A 28 3.49 -19.07 -17.13
CA GLY A 28 4.68 -18.24 -17.21
C GLY A 28 4.37 -16.78 -17.59
N LYS A 29 5.30 -16.17 -18.32
CA LYS A 29 5.17 -14.78 -18.77
C LYS A 29 4.05 -14.58 -19.81
N ALA A 30 3.67 -15.65 -20.51
CA ALA A 30 2.60 -15.59 -21.50
C ALA A 30 1.22 -15.47 -20.84
N GLY A 31 0.95 -16.24 -19.79
CA GLY A 31 -0.31 -16.10 -19.05
C GLY A 31 -0.41 -14.80 -18.26
N LEU A 32 0.71 -14.27 -17.76
CA LEU A 32 0.69 -12.93 -17.16
C LEU A 32 0.27 -11.86 -18.18
N ARG A 33 0.77 -11.94 -19.42
CA ARG A 33 0.37 -11.04 -20.50
C ARG A 33 -1.10 -11.20 -20.87
N ASP A 34 -1.57 -12.44 -21.02
CA ASP A 34 -2.98 -12.72 -21.32
C ASP A 34 -3.90 -12.23 -20.19
N ALA A 35 -3.51 -12.47 -18.94
CA ALA A 35 -4.24 -11.99 -17.78
C ALA A 35 -4.33 -10.46 -17.78
N LEU A 36 -3.22 -9.76 -18.05
CA LEU A 36 -3.18 -8.29 -18.10
C LEU A 36 -3.97 -7.70 -19.26
N ASP A 37 -4.26 -8.47 -20.32
CA ASP A 37 -5.05 -7.96 -21.44
C ASP A 37 -6.56 -7.96 -21.18
N ARG A 38 -7.01 -8.73 -20.20
CA ARG A 38 -8.41 -8.80 -19.78
C ARG A 38 -8.85 -7.50 -19.11
N SER A 39 -10.05 -7.04 -19.46
CA SER A 39 -10.60 -5.78 -18.94
C SER A 39 -10.75 -5.79 -17.41
N GLU A 40 -11.12 -6.92 -16.81
CA GLU A 40 -11.26 -7.02 -15.36
C GLU A 40 -9.90 -6.92 -14.65
N ALA A 41 -8.88 -7.57 -15.22
CA ALA A 41 -7.53 -7.53 -14.68
C ALA A 41 -6.91 -6.13 -14.81
N LYS A 42 -7.23 -5.36 -15.86
CA LYS A 42 -6.81 -3.96 -16.01
C LYS A 42 -7.37 -3.10 -14.88
N ILE A 43 -8.63 -3.27 -14.50
CA ILE A 43 -9.24 -2.56 -13.37
C ILE A 43 -8.54 -2.93 -12.07
N ILE A 44 -8.35 -4.22 -11.81
CA ILE A 44 -7.71 -4.71 -10.59
C ILE A 44 -6.25 -4.24 -10.51
N ALA A 45 -5.49 -4.35 -11.59
CA ALA A 45 -4.12 -3.86 -11.70
C ALA A 45 -4.04 -2.35 -11.47
N SER A 46 -4.96 -1.57 -12.06
CA SER A 46 -5.00 -0.12 -11.85
C SER A 46 -5.27 0.24 -10.38
N GLY A 47 -6.20 -0.45 -9.72
CA GLY A 47 -6.48 -0.26 -8.30
C GLY A 47 -5.30 -0.64 -7.42
N LEU A 48 -4.59 -1.72 -7.74
CA LEU A 48 -3.33 -2.11 -7.10
C LEU A 48 -2.25 -1.05 -7.27
N VAL A 49 -2.06 -0.52 -8.48
CA VAL A 49 -1.09 0.56 -8.72
C VAL A 49 -1.46 1.82 -7.93
N THR A 50 -2.73 2.19 -7.87
CA THR A 50 -3.19 3.31 -7.04
C THR A 50 -2.96 3.07 -5.55
N ALA A 51 -3.27 1.87 -5.05
CA ALA A 51 -3.01 1.50 -3.66
C ALA A 51 -1.50 1.54 -3.32
N MET A 52 -0.65 1.11 -4.25
CA MET A 52 0.80 1.22 -4.10
C MET A 52 1.25 2.68 -4.06
N ALA A 53 0.73 3.53 -4.94
CA ALA A 53 1.04 4.95 -4.93
C ALA A 53 0.63 5.61 -3.61
N LEU A 54 -0.55 5.28 -3.07
CA LEU A 54 -0.98 5.76 -1.76
C LEU A 54 -0.06 5.26 -0.64
N LEU A 55 0.33 3.98 -0.66
CA LEU A 55 1.20 3.43 0.38
C LEU A 55 2.60 4.06 0.38
N LEU A 56 3.10 4.46 -0.80
CA LEU A 56 4.40 5.11 -0.96
C LEU A 56 4.38 6.61 -0.67
N PHE A 57 3.32 7.31 -1.07
CA PHE A 57 3.28 8.78 -1.12
C PHE A 57 2.22 9.45 -0.25
N ALA A 58 1.28 8.71 0.34
CA ALA A 58 0.27 9.34 1.19
C ALA A 58 0.92 9.96 2.43
N PRO A 59 0.63 11.23 2.74
CA PRO A 59 1.14 11.88 3.94
C PRO A 59 0.56 11.18 5.17
N LEU A 60 1.44 10.71 6.05
CA LEU A 60 1.03 10.17 7.34
C LEU A 60 0.82 11.32 8.31
N VAL A 61 -0.44 11.56 8.66
CA VAL A 61 -0.81 12.50 9.70
C VAL A 61 -0.76 11.75 11.03
N GLY A 62 0.20 12.12 11.89
CA GLY A 62 0.24 11.71 13.29
C GLY A 62 -0.04 12.91 14.20
N SER A 63 -0.65 12.68 15.36
CA SER A 63 -0.79 13.72 16.38
C SER A 63 0.08 13.35 17.58
N GLY A 64 1.05 14.19 17.92
CA GLY A 64 1.78 14.12 19.18
C GLY A 64 1.03 14.90 20.25
N LEU A 65 0.83 14.30 21.42
CA LEU A 65 0.34 15.00 22.61
C LEU A 65 1.55 15.37 23.46
N ILE A 66 1.78 16.66 23.63
CA ILE A 66 2.75 17.20 24.60
C ILE A 66 1.91 17.76 25.76
N SER A 67 2.10 17.21 26.96
CA SER A 67 1.37 17.60 28.16
C SER A 67 2.35 17.94 29.27
N ASP A 68 2.22 19.14 29.85
CA ASP A 68 3.02 19.61 31.00
C ASP A 68 2.17 19.73 32.28
N GLY A 69 1.12 18.92 32.39
CA GLY A 69 0.26 18.85 33.58
C GLY A 69 -0.82 19.95 33.70
N GLU A 70 -0.61 21.17 33.20
CA GLU A 70 -1.61 22.26 33.17
C GLU A 70 -2.25 22.48 31.79
N THR A 71 -1.50 22.26 30.70
CA THR A 71 -1.99 22.43 29.32
C THR A 71 -1.52 21.29 28.43
N GLY A 72 -2.41 20.80 27.56
CA GLY A 72 -2.09 19.81 26.53
C GLY A 72 -2.08 20.44 25.14
N GLN A 73 -0.95 20.37 24.44
CA GLN A 73 -0.85 20.82 23.05
C GLN A 73 -0.88 19.61 22.11
N VAL A 74 -1.81 19.65 21.14
CA VAL A 74 -1.84 18.70 20.03
C VAL A 74 -0.98 19.24 18.91
N VAL A 75 0.14 18.58 18.64
CA VAL A 75 1.03 18.91 17.53
C VAL A 75 0.76 17.93 16.40
N ALA A 76 0.35 18.45 15.24
CA ALA A 76 0.22 17.65 14.03
C ALA A 76 1.63 17.40 13.46
N THR A 77 2.07 16.15 13.50
CA THR A 77 3.33 15.71 12.89
C THR A 77 3.00 15.09 11.54
N THR A 78 3.56 15.62 10.45
CA THR A 78 3.41 15.03 9.12
C THR A 78 4.67 14.23 8.80
N LEU A 79 4.52 12.94 8.51
CA LEU A 79 5.60 12.05 8.08
C LEU A 79 5.36 11.63 6.63
N THR A 80 6.40 11.64 5.81
CA THR A 80 6.34 11.15 4.42
C THR A 80 6.13 9.62 4.42
N GLY A 81 5.51 9.08 3.37
CA GLY A 81 5.14 7.66 3.21
C GLY A 81 6.32 6.66 3.26
N LEU A 82 6.07 5.39 2.89
CA LEU A 82 7.02 4.27 3.08
C LEU A 82 8.43 4.49 2.48
N LEU A 83 8.59 5.40 1.52
CA LEU A 83 9.90 5.87 1.05
C LEU A 83 10.53 6.80 2.10
N LEU A 84 11.17 6.19 3.10
CA LEU A 84 12.01 6.87 4.08
C LEU A 84 13.42 7.05 3.51
N GLY A 85 13.77 8.31 3.22
CA GLY A 85 15.10 8.86 3.47
C GLY A 85 15.14 9.44 4.87
#